data_AF-A0A522MYQ2-F1
#
_entry.id   AF-A0A522MYQ2-F1
#
_cell.length_a   1.000
_cell.length_b   1.000
_cell.length_c   1.000
_cell.angle_alpha   90.00
_cell.angle_beta   90.00
_cell.angle_gamma   90.00
#
_symmetry.space_group_name_H-M   'P 1'
#
loop_
_entity.id
_entity.type
_entity.pdbx_description
1 polymer ?
#
loop_
_entity_poly.entity_id
_entity_poly.type
_entity_poly.pdbx_seq_one_letter_code
_entity_poly.pdbx_strand_id
1 'polypeptide(L)'
;MQTVTSTNDDRKALAAKRLAELGLVDPVDHSSTTLAAAQRLESLAGKRPGLLDNRKGNGDRLLERIGQLLVDRYGTLEPYRTTKFIYARRADEKILEDLAARCDFVVTAVGD
;
A
#
# COMPACT_ATOMS: atom_id res chain seq x y z
N MET A 1 10.78 30.26 -35.99
CA MET A 1 11.05 29.88 -34.59
C MET A 1 9.70 29.74 -33.89
N GLN A 2 9.08 28.56 -33.97
CA GLN A 2 7.75 28.33 -33.38
C GLN A 2 7.93 27.99 -31.89
N THR A 3 7.51 28.91 -31.03
CA THR A 3 7.31 28.63 -29.61
C THR A 3 6.18 27.63 -29.48
N VAL A 4 6.51 26.37 -29.21
CA VAL A 4 5.52 25.35 -28.83
C VAL A 4 5.01 25.74 -27.44
N THR A 5 3.93 26.49 -27.39
CA THR A 5 3.15 26.69 -26.16
C THR A 5 2.49 25.35 -25.83
N SER A 6 3.23 24.49 -25.13
CA SER A 6 2.70 23.27 -24.54
C SER A 6 1.57 23.64 -23.59
N THR A 7 0.38 23.12 -23.85
CA THR A 7 -0.81 23.39 -23.05
C THR A 7 -0.64 22.81 -21.64
N ASN A 8 -1.50 23.19 -20.71
CA ASN A 8 -1.46 22.63 -19.36
C ASN A 8 -1.70 21.11 -19.37
N ASP A 9 -2.53 20.64 -20.30
CA ASP A 9 -2.86 19.22 -20.47
C ASP A 9 -1.67 18.41 -21.00
N ASP A 10 -0.89 18.97 -21.95
CA ASP A 10 0.32 18.34 -22.46
C ASP A 10 1.37 18.12 -21.35
N ARG A 11 1.54 19.11 -20.47
CA ARG A 11 2.45 19.01 -19.31
C ARG A 11 1.98 17.95 -18.33
N LYS A 12 0.68 17.85 -18.07
CA LYS A 12 0.09 16.83 -17.17
C LYS A 12 0.28 15.42 -17.73
N ALA A 13 0.03 15.23 -19.03
CA ALA A 13 0.22 13.95 -19.71
C ALA A 13 1.70 13.50 -19.69
N LEU A 14 2.63 14.44 -19.94
CA LEU A 14 4.06 14.16 -19.86
C LEU A 14 4.49 13.77 -18.43
N ALA A 15 4.00 14.47 -17.40
CA ALA A 15 4.30 14.16 -16.00
C ALA A 15 3.80 12.75 -15.61
N ALA A 16 2.57 12.40 -16.00
CA ALA A 16 2.01 11.07 -15.75
C ALA A 16 2.85 9.96 -16.41
N LYS A 17 3.28 10.18 -17.66
CA LYS A 17 4.18 9.24 -18.36
C LYS A 17 5.51 9.06 -17.61
N ARG A 18 6.11 10.15 -17.12
CA ARG A 18 7.38 10.09 -16.36
C ARG A 18 7.23 9.39 -15.02
N LEU A 19 6.14 9.64 -14.30
CA LEU A 19 5.84 8.92 -13.05
C LEU A 19 5.75 7.40 -13.30
N ALA A 20 5.05 6.99 -14.35
CA ALA A 20 4.93 5.57 -14.73
C ALA A 20 6.30 4.95 -15.11
N GLU A 21 7.10 5.63 -15.94
CA GLU A 21 8.46 5.19 -16.29
C GLU A 21 9.38 5.02 -15.07
N LEU A 22 9.21 5.85 -14.04
CA LEU A 22 9.96 5.80 -12.78
C LEU A 22 9.39 4.80 -11.75
N GLY A 23 8.23 4.20 -12.05
CA GLY A 23 7.49 3.33 -11.14
C GLY A 23 6.92 4.06 -9.92
N LEU A 24 6.77 5.39 -9.99
CA LEU A 24 6.27 6.23 -8.90
C LEU A 24 4.74 6.30 -8.95
N VAL A 25 4.14 6.45 -7.77
CA VAL A 25 2.69 6.65 -7.62
C VAL A 25 2.38 8.14 -7.63
N ASP A 26 1.38 8.55 -8.41
CA ASP A 26 0.82 9.89 -8.35
C ASP A 26 0.10 10.09 -7.00
N PRO A 27 0.43 11.12 -6.20
CA PRO A 27 -0.24 11.38 -4.94
C PRO A 27 -1.70 11.83 -5.09
N VAL A 28 -2.13 12.20 -6.30
CA VAL A 28 -3.51 12.53 -6.62
C VAL A 28 -4.16 11.33 -7.28
N ASP A 29 -5.26 10.86 -6.69
CA ASP A 29 -6.09 9.87 -7.34
C ASP A 29 -6.92 10.55 -8.45
N HIS A 30 -6.55 10.29 -9.71
CA HIS A 30 -7.29 10.76 -10.88
C HIS A 30 -8.34 9.75 -11.35
N SER A 31 -8.54 8.65 -10.61
CA SER A 31 -9.60 7.69 -10.87
C SER A 31 -10.97 8.33 -10.65
N SER A 32 -11.86 8.21 -11.63
CA SER A 32 -13.31 8.43 -11.42
C SER A 32 -14.03 7.15 -10.96
N THR A 33 -13.31 6.04 -10.83
CA THR A 33 -13.86 4.73 -10.45
C THR A 33 -13.80 4.57 -8.94
N THR A 34 -14.98 4.47 -8.31
CA THR A 34 -15.10 4.06 -6.91
C THR A 34 -14.75 2.58 -6.80
N LEU A 35 -13.66 2.26 -6.09
CA LEU A 35 -13.32 0.89 -5.77
C LEU A 35 -14.29 0.36 -4.69
N ALA A 36 -14.80 -0.86 -4.88
CA ALA A 36 -15.57 -1.53 -3.84
C ALA A 36 -14.65 -1.84 -2.65
N ALA A 37 -15.14 -1.57 -1.44
CA ALA A 37 -14.43 -1.95 -0.23
C ALA A 37 -14.29 -3.48 -0.13
N ALA A 38 -13.19 -3.94 0.46
CA ALA A 38 -13.02 -5.36 0.77
C ALA A 38 -14.14 -5.85 1.70
N GLN A 39 -14.53 -7.11 1.56
CA GLN A 39 -15.51 -7.72 2.43
C GLN A 39 -15.05 -7.66 3.89
N ARG A 40 -15.94 -7.23 4.78
CA ARG A 40 -15.67 -7.19 6.22
C ARG A 40 -15.53 -8.61 6.76
N LEU A 41 -14.47 -8.87 7.51
CA LEU A 41 -14.34 -10.07 8.31
C LEU A 41 -15.32 -10.04 9.47
N GLU A 42 -16.05 -11.13 9.70
CA GLU A 42 -16.97 -11.26 10.84
C GLU A 42 -16.25 -11.33 12.19
N SER A 43 -15.01 -11.84 12.19
CA SER A 43 -14.14 -11.91 13.36
C SER A 43 -12.67 -11.90 12.94
N LEU A 44 -11.80 -11.45 13.84
CA LEU A 44 -10.35 -11.54 13.71
C LEU A 44 -9.77 -12.82 14.34
N ALA A 45 -10.54 -13.51 15.19
CA ALA A 45 -10.06 -14.72 15.85
C ALA A 45 -9.71 -15.81 14.84
N GLY A 46 -8.52 -16.40 14.99
CA GLY A 46 -7.99 -17.43 14.08
C GLY A 46 -7.59 -16.92 12.69
N LYS A 47 -7.65 -15.61 12.43
CA LYS A 47 -7.23 -15.01 11.15
C LYS A 47 -5.76 -14.65 11.16
N ARG A 48 -5.08 -14.77 10.02
CA ARG A 48 -3.68 -14.37 9.87
C ARG A 48 -3.57 -12.95 9.30
N PRO A 49 -3.10 -11.97 10.10
CA PRO A 49 -2.78 -10.64 9.60
C PRO A 49 -1.49 -10.66 8.77
N GLY A 50 -1.50 -9.92 7.66
CA GLY A 50 -0.30 -9.46 6.97
C GLY A 50 0.10 -8.07 7.45
N LEU A 51 1.36 -7.86 7.81
CA LEU A 51 1.91 -6.56 8.17
C LEU A 51 2.85 -6.11 7.06
N LEU A 52 2.40 -5.15 6.26
CA LEU A 52 3.16 -4.59 5.15
C LEU A 52 3.79 -3.26 5.54
N ASP A 53 5.10 -3.28 5.79
CA ASP A 53 5.89 -2.07 6.00
C ASP A 53 6.15 -1.34 4.67
N ASN A 54 5.78 -0.06 4.65
CA ASN A 54 5.97 0.82 3.50
C ASN A 54 7.32 1.57 3.51
N ARG A 55 8.22 1.30 4.46
CA ARG A 55 9.47 2.04 4.71
C ARG A 55 9.24 3.50 5.10
N LYS A 56 8.07 3.81 5.68
CA LYS A 56 7.82 5.13 6.29
C LYS A 56 8.44 5.15 7.69
N GLY A 57 8.87 6.35 8.13
CA GLY A 57 9.45 6.54 9.46
C GLY A 57 8.58 5.90 10.54
N ASN A 58 9.19 5.13 11.44
CA ASN A 58 8.56 4.45 12.58
C ASN A 58 7.36 3.53 12.24
N GLY A 59 7.09 3.25 10.95
CA GLY A 59 5.97 2.42 10.52
C GLY A 59 6.14 0.96 10.93
N ASP A 60 7.37 0.45 10.88
CA ASP A 60 7.77 -0.87 11.34
C ASP A 60 7.45 -1.09 12.83
N ARG A 61 7.82 -0.13 13.68
CA ARG A 61 7.56 -0.17 15.14
C ARG A 61 6.07 -0.15 15.45
N LEU A 62 5.30 0.66 14.72
CA LEU A 62 3.86 0.71 14.87
C LEU A 62 3.22 -0.63 14.45
N LEU A 63 3.64 -1.20 13.31
CA LEU A 63 3.18 -2.50 12.85
C LEU A 63 3.53 -3.62 13.83
N GLU A 64 4.72 -3.59 14.42
CA GLU A 64 5.11 -4.52 15.48
C GLU A 64 4.15 -4.47 16.66
N ARG A 65 3.86 -3.28 17.17
CA ARG A 65 2.94 -3.13 18.31
C ARG A 65 1.51 -3.53 17.96
N ILE A 66 1.02 -3.16 16.77
CA ILE A 66 -0.30 -3.55 16.30
C ILE A 66 -0.39 -5.07 16.14
N GLY A 67 0.62 -5.71 15.54
CA GLY A 67 0.69 -7.16 15.38
C GLY A 67 0.56 -7.89 16.72
N GLN A 68 1.31 -7.44 17.72
CA GLN A 68 1.22 -8.03 19.07
C GLN A 68 -0.18 -7.87 19.67
N LEU A 69 -0.79 -6.68 19.55
CA LEU A 69 -2.14 -6.43 20.05
C LEU A 69 -3.20 -7.27 19.34
N LEU A 70 -3.05 -7.53 18.03
CA LEU A 70 -3.94 -8.39 17.26
C LEU A 70 -3.92 -9.83 17.78
N VAL A 71 -2.75 -10.34 18.17
CA VAL A 71 -2.64 -11.67 18.77
C VAL A 71 -3.23 -11.65 20.17
N ASP A 72 -2.72 -10.78 21.04
CA ASP A 72 -3.03 -10.77 22.47
C ASP A 72 -4.51 -10.50 22.77
N ARG A 73 -5.15 -9.59 22.01
CA ARG A 73 -6.50 -9.11 22.32
C ARG A 73 -7.59 -9.73 21.46
N TYR A 74 -7.24 -10.18 20.26
CA TYR A 74 -8.22 -10.63 19.26
C TYR A 74 -8.01 -12.08 18.83
N GLY A 75 -6.98 -12.78 19.34
CA GLY A 75 -6.76 -14.20 19.05
C GLY A 75 -6.45 -14.47 17.59
N THR A 76 -5.83 -13.52 16.88
CA THR A 76 -5.30 -13.76 15.53
C THR A 76 -4.17 -14.78 15.57
N LEU A 77 -3.87 -15.40 14.42
CA LEU A 77 -2.64 -16.16 14.24
C LEU A 77 -1.43 -15.22 14.19
N GLU A 78 -0.23 -15.78 14.34
CA GLU A 78 1.02 -15.03 14.22
C GLU A 78 1.06 -14.22 12.90
N PRO A 79 1.34 -12.91 12.95
CA PRO A 79 1.35 -12.07 11.77
C PRO A 79 2.43 -12.46 10.75
N TYR A 80 2.05 -12.50 9.49
CA TYR A 80 3.02 -12.57 8.39
C TYR A 80 3.58 -11.17 8.11
N ARG A 81 4.90 -11.02 8.10
CA ARG A 81 5.57 -9.71 7.98
C ARG A 81 6.32 -9.61 6.66
N THR A 82 6.15 -8.50 5.97
CA THR A 82 6.90 -8.18 4.75
C THR A 82 7.05 -6.67 4.58
N THR A 83 7.96 -6.26 3.72
CA THR A 83 8.32 -4.86 3.50
C THR A 83 8.42 -4.61 2.01
N LYS A 84 7.74 -3.58 1.49
CA LYS A 84 7.93 -3.17 0.09
C LYS A 84 9.18 -2.30 -0.07
N PHE A 85 9.63 -2.15 -1.30
CA PHE A 85 10.88 -1.46 -1.62
C PHE A 85 10.95 -0.03 -1.06
N ILE A 86 9.96 0.81 -1.34
CA ILE A 86 9.89 2.20 -0.88
C ILE A 86 8.46 2.71 -0.88
N TYR A 87 8.13 3.66 0.00
CA TYR A 87 6.77 4.20 0.14
C TYR A 87 6.21 4.80 -1.16
N ALA A 88 7.04 5.40 -2.01
CA ALA A 88 6.62 6.10 -3.23
C ALA A 88 6.28 5.18 -4.43
N ARG A 89 6.55 3.88 -4.32
CA ARG A 89 6.22 2.88 -5.36
C ARG A 89 5.10 1.96 -4.90
N ARG A 90 4.40 1.34 -5.84
CA ARG A 90 3.49 0.23 -5.49
C ARG A 90 4.29 -0.93 -4.91
N ALA A 91 3.64 -1.79 -4.11
CA ALA A 91 4.25 -3.06 -3.75
C ALA A 91 4.41 -3.91 -5.01
N ASP A 92 5.50 -4.67 -5.10
CA ASP A 92 5.72 -5.57 -6.22
C ASP A 92 4.63 -6.65 -6.24
N GLU A 93 4.23 -7.09 -7.44
CA GLU A 93 3.15 -8.08 -7.60
C GLU A 93 3.39 -9.34 -6.76
N LYS A 94 4.64 -9.81 -6.71
CA LYS A 94 5.04 -10.95 -5.88
C LYS A 94 4.75 -10.76 -4.39
N ILE A 95 4.91 -9.53 -3.87
CA ILE A 95 4.58 -9.23 -2.47
C ILE A 95 3.06 -9.27 -2.27
N LEU A 96 2.29 -8.77 -3.25
CA LEU A 96 0.83 -8.79 -3.20
C LEU A 96 0.27 -10.21 -3.28
N GLU A 97 0.77 -11.02 -4.21
CA GLU A 97 0.42 -12.44 -4.37
C GLU A 97 0.73 -13.23 -3.10
N ASP A 98 1.90 -13.01 -2.51
CA ASP A 98 2.32 -13.72 -1.30
C ASP A 98 1.50 -13.31 -0.07
N LEU A 99 1.14 -12.03 0.04
CA LEU A 99 0.18 -11.56 1.05
C LEU A 99 -1.21 -12.18 0.86
N ALA A 100 -1.72 -12.20 -0.38
CA ALA A 100 -3.03 -12.78 -0.69
C ALA A 100 -3.07 -14.30 -0.44
N ALA A 101 -1.97 -15.00 -0.66
CA ALA A 101 -1.87 -16.44 -0.44
C ALA A 101 -1.78 -16.82 1.06
N ARG A 102 -1.23 -15.94 1.89
CA ARG A 102 -0.90 -16.27 3.30
C ARG A 102 -1.79 -15.59 4.33
N CYS A 103 -2.44 -14.49 3.99
CA CYS A 103 -3.11 -13.63 4.95
C CYS A 103 -4.60 -13.51 4.68
N ASP A 104 -5.38 -13.37 5.74
CA ASP A 104 -6.82 -13.09 5.65
C ASP A 104 -7.10 -11.59 5.50
N PHE A 105 -6.19 -10.74 5.98
CA PHE A 105 -6.25 -9.29 5.83
C PHE A 105 -4.85 -8.68 5.95
N VAL A 106 -4.68 -7.43 5.48
CA VAL A 106 -3.39 -6.73 5.51
C VAL A 106 -3.53 -5.40 6.23
N VAL A 107 -2.56 -5.10 7.09
CA VAL A 107 -2.38 -3.81 7.74
C VAL A 107 -1.10 -3.19 7.22
N THR A 108 -1.17 -1.91 6.90
CA THR A 108 0.00 -1.08 6.61
C THR A 108 0.00 0.13 7.53
N ALA A 109 1.16 0.76 7.71
CA ALA A 109 1.30 1.87 8.63
C ALA A 109 2.17 3.00 8.07
N VAL A 110 1.92 4.18 8.61
CA VAL A 110 2.76 5.37 8.49
C VAL A 110 2.96 5.88 9.91
N GLY A 111 4.20 6.03 10.35
CA GLY A 111 4.57 6.74 11.56
C GLY A 111 5.19 8.10 11.23
N ASP A 112 5.38 8.91 12.26
CA ASP A 112 6.15 10.15 12.26
C ASP A 112 7.43 9.93 13.07
#